data_AF-A0A4V5PB26-F1
#
_entry.id   AF-A0A4V5PB26-F1
#
_cell.length_a   1.000
_cell.length_b   1.000
_cell.length_c   1.000
_cell.angle_alpha   90.00
_cell.angle_beta   90.00
_cell.angle_gamma   90.00
#
_symmetry.space_group_name_H-M   'P 1'
#
loop_
_entity.id
_entity.type
_entity.pdbx_description
1 polymer ?
#
loop_
_entity_poly.entity_id
_entity_poly.type
_entity_poly.pdbx_seq_one_letter_code
_entity_poly.pdbx_strand_id
1 'polypeptide(L)'
;PTTAASTPDAVDKYLETPGDENEHAHFQKAKERLEAKHRERMSQVMREWEEAERQAKNLPKADKKAVIQHFQEKVESLEQEAANERQQLVETHMARVEAMLNDRRRLALENYITALQAVPP
;
A
#
# COMPACT_ATOMS: atom_id res chain seq x y z
N PRO A 1 -4.01 7.31 -28.89
CA PRO A 1 -4.30 7.34 -27.43
C PRO A 1 -3.01 7.61 -26.65
N THR A 2 -2.83 8.87 -26.24
CA THR A 2 -1.67 9.27 -25.44
C THR A 2 -1.88 8.78 -24.02
N THR A 3 -1.09 7.78 -23.62
CA THR A 3 -0.90 7.38 -22.23
C THR A 3 -0.41 8.61 -21.47
N ALA A 4 -1.29 9.29 -20.75
CA ALA A 4 -0.87 10.27 -19.78
C ALA A 4 -0.10 9.50 -18.72
N ALA A 5 1.22 9.68 -18.69
CA ALA A 5 2.05 9.22 -17.58
C ALA A 5 1.54 9.95 -16.34
N SER A 6 0.63 9.31 -15.60
CA SER A 6 0.22 9.77 -14.30
C SER A 6 1.49 9.87 -13.45
N THR A 7 1.71 11.04 -12.87
CA THR A 7 2.77 11.24 -11.88
C THR A 7 2.75 10.09 -10.88
N PRO A 8 3.91 9.48 -10.54
CA PRO A 8 3.95 8.34 -9.62
C PRO A 8 3.20 8.68 -8.33
N ASP A 9 2.30 7.79 -7.90
CA ASP A 9 1.61 7.94 -6.62
C ASP A 9 2.66 8.02 -5.50
N ALA A 10 2.31 8.62 -4.36
CA ALA A 10 3.21 8.67 -3.22
C ALA A 10 3.63 7.25 -2.75
N VAL A 11 2.75 6.27 -2.96
CA VAL A 11 3.02 4.84 -2.76
C VAL A 11 4.05 4.34 -3.77
N ASP A 12 3.86 4.59 -5.06
CA ASP A 12 4.79 4.19 -6.12
C ASP A 12 6.18 4.76 -5.88
N LYS A 13 6.26 6.06 -5.56
CA LYS A 13 7.50 6.73 -5.22
C LYS A 13 8.18 6.08 -4.02
N TYR A 14 7.43 5.69 -2.99
CA TYR A 14 7.98 4.99 -1.84
C TYR A 14 8.54 3.62 -2.22
N LEU A 15 7.86 2.86 -3.07
CA LEU A 15 8.31 1.54 -3.53
C LEU A 15 9.59 1.61 -4.38
N GLU A 16 9.75 2.66 -5.19
CA GLU A 16 10.93 2.85 -6.04
C GLU A 16 12.13 3.49 -5.33
N THR A 17 11.89 4.28 -4.28
CA THR A 17 12.97 4.97 -3.55
C THR A 17 13.67 3.99 -2.60
N PRO A 18 15.02 3.86 -2.62
CA PRO A 18 15.73 3.03 -1.66
C PRO A 18 15.50 3.49 -0.21
N GLY A 19 15.58 2.56 0.73
CA GLY A 19 15.41 2.87 2.16
C GLY A 19 16.52 3.80 2.67
N ASP A 20 16.15 4.72 3.55
CA ASP A 20 17.05 5.68 4.20
C ASP A 20 16.74 5.80 5.71
N GLU A 21 17.44 6.68 6.42
CA GLU A 21 17.20 6.87 7.86
C GLU A 21 15.77 7.35 8.21
N ASN A 22 15.05 7.90 7.23
CA ASN A 22 13.66 8.34 7.35
C ASN A 22 12.65 7.28 6.86
N GLU A 23 13.08 6.05 6.62
CA GLU A 23 12.29 4.93 6.10
C GLU A 23 10.93 4.79 6.81
N HIS A 24 10.88 4.89 8.14
CA HIS A 24 9.61 4.77 8.87
C HIS A 24 8.65 5.93 8.58
N ALA A 25 9.15 7.16 8.45
CA ALA A 25 8.30 8.31 8.11
C ALA A 25 7.77 8.21 6.68
N HIS A 26 8.61 7.75 5.74
CA HIS A 26 8.21 7.50 4.36
C HIS A 26 7.15 6.39 4.27
N PHE A 27 7.33 5.29 5.00
CA PHE A 27 6.35 4.21 5.09
C PHE A 27 4.99 4.70 5.62
N GLN A 28 4.96 5.45 6.73
CA GLN A 28 3.69 5.94 7.29
C GLN A 28 2.95 6.84 6.31
N LYS A 29 3.66 7.72 5.60
CA LYS A 29 3.07 8.59 4.59
C LYS A 29 2.52 7.79 3.40
N ALA A 30 3.25 6.78 2.93
CA ALA A 30 2.79 5.89 1.87
C ALA A 30 1.56 5.09 2.31
N LYS A 31 1.57 4.56 3.54
CA LYS A 31 0.44 3.83 4.13
C LYS A 31 -0.81 4.69 4.23
N GLU A 32 -0.70 5.90 4.76
CA GLU A 32 -1.84 6.82 4.88
C GLU A 32 -2.44 7.15 3.49
N ARG A 33 -1.58 7.36 2.49
CA ARG A 33 -2.00 7.62 1.11
C ARG A 33 -2.71 6.42 0.50
N LEU A 34 -2.18 5.22 0.71
CA LEU A 34 -2.79 3.98 0.25
C LEU A 34 -4.19 3.78 0.87
N GLU A 35 -4.32 3.98 2.18
CA GLU A 35 -5.61 3.87 2.87
C GLU A 35 -6.60 4.96 2.43
N ALA A 36 -6.13 6.19 2.19
CA ALA A 36 -6.97 7.26 1.67
C ALA A 36 -7.53 6.94 0.28
N LYS A 37 -6.68 6.42 -0.61
CA LYS A 37 -7.05 5.97 -1.95
C LYS A 37 -8.07 4.84 -1.91
N HIS A 38 -7.89 3.85 -1.03
CA HIS A 38 -8.89 2.79 -0.82
C HIS A 38 -10.24 3.36 -0.37
N ARG A 39 -10.24 4.26 0.61
CA ARG A 39 -11.49 4.89 1.10
C ARG A 39 -12.20 5.69 0.01
N GLU A 40 -11.46 6.41 -0.82
CA GLU A 40 -12.02 7.16 -1.94
C GLU A 40 -12.67 6.24 -2.98
N ARG A 41 -11.96 5.18 -3.38
CA ARG A 41 -12.48 4.16 -4.32
C ARG A 41 -13.72 3.46 -3.75
N MET A 42 -13.69 3.07 -2.48
CA MET A 42 -14.84 2.46 -1.81
C MET A 42 -16.03 3.42 -1.78
N SER A 43 -15.80 4.70 -1.45
CA SER A 43 -16.84 5.72 -1.45
C SER A 43 -17.44 5.95 -2.83
N GLN A 44 -16.66 5.79 -3.91
CA GLN A 44 -17.19 5.82 -5.27
C GLN A 44 -18.07 4.60 -5.55
N VAL A 45 -17.61 3.39 -5.21
CA VAL A 45 -18.40 2.16 -5.39
C VAL A 45 -19.73 2.23 -4.64
N MET A 46 -19.74 2.78 -3.42
CA MET A 46 -20.97 2.95 -2.63
C MET A 46 -21.94 3.95 -3.27
N ARG A 47 -21.44 5.05 -3.86
CA ARG A 47 -22.30 5.98 -4.61
C ARG A 47 -22.90 5.33 -5.85
N GLU A 48 -22.09 4.63 -6.62
CA GLU A 48 -22.55 3.89 -7.80
C GLU A 48 -23.59 2.81 -7.42
N TRP A 49 -23.41 2.17 -6.26
CA TRP A 49 -24.36 1.22 -5.71
C TRP A 49 -25.72 1.86 -5.43
N GLU A 50 -25.73 2.98 -4.70
CA GLU A 50 -26.96 3.68 -4.35
C GLU A 50 -27.73 4.15 -5.59
N GLU A 51 -27.02 4.61 -6.63
CA GLU A 51 -27.61 4.98 -7.91
C GLU A 51 -28.18 3.77 -8.66
N ALA A 52 -27.42 2.67 -8.73
CA ALA A 52 -27.86 1.44 -9.38
C ALA A 52 -29.07 0.82 -8.66
N GLU A 53 -29.08 0.82 -7.33
CA GLU A 53 -30.20 0.34 -6.52
C GLU A 53 -31.45 1.18 -6.76
N ARG A 54 -31.31 2.51 -6.86
CA ARG A 54 -32.42 3.43 -7.16
C ARG A 54 -33.03 3.14 -8.54
N GLN A 55 -32.19 2.90 -9.55
CA GLN A 55 -32.65 2.54 -10.90
C GLN A 55 -33.26 1.13 -10.93
N ALA A 56 -32.72 0.21 -10.13
CA ALA A 56 -33.17 -1.17 -10.05
C ALA A 56 -34.55 -1.33 -9.40
N LYS A 57 -35.10 -0.30 -8.73
CA LYS A 57 -36.40 -0.36 -8.02
C LYS A 57 -37.53 -0.98 -8.84
N ASN A 58 -37.60 -0.67 -10.14
CA ASN A 58 -38.66 -1.15 -11.04
C ASN A 58 -38.25 -2.37 -11.87
N LEU A 59 -37.04 -2.91 -11.68
CA LEU A 59 -36.57 -4.07 -12.41
C LEU A 59 -37.20 -5.39 -11.90
N PRO A 60 -37.28 -6.41 -12.77
CA PRO A 60 -37.54 -7.78 -12.38
C PRO A 60 -36.61 -8.27 -11.26
N LYS A 61 -37.08 -9.23 -10.46
CA LYS A 61 -36.32 -9.79 -9.32
C LYS A 61 -34.97 -10.37 -9.73
N ALA A 62 -34.90 -11.01 -10.90
CA ALA A 62 -33.67 -11.60 -11.43
C ALA A 62 -32.61 -10.51 -11.69
N ASP A 63 -33.01 -9.41 -12.31
CA ASP A 63 -32.10 -8.30 -12.62
C ASP A 63 -31.66 -7.56 -11.36
N LYS A 64 -32.56 -7.36 -10.39
CA LYS A 64 -32.19 -6.84 -9.06
C LYS A 64 -31.11 -7.71 -8.39
N LYS A 65 -31.25 -9.04 -8.46
CA LYS A 65 -30.26 -9.97 -7.92
C LYS A 65 -28.92 -9.86 -8.66
N ALA A 66 -28.94 -9.71 -9.98
CA ALA A 66 -27.74 -9.54 -10.79
C ALA A 66 -27.00 -8.24 -10.43
N VAL A 67 -27.73 -7.14 -10.22
CA VAL A 67 -27.15 -5.88 -9.74
C VAL A 67 -26.50 -6.07 -8.37
N ILE A 68 -27.20 -6.72 -7.43
CA ILE A 68 -26.66 -6.98 -6.08
C ILE A 68 -25.35 -7.77 -6.16
N GLN A 69 -25.35 -8.85 -6.93
CA GLN A 69 -24.19 -9.72 -7.11
C GLN A 69 -23.00 -8.97 -7.71
N HIS A 70 -23.23 -8.15 -8.73
CA HIS A 70 -22.17 -7.41 -9.41
C HIS A 70 -21.39 -6.48 -8.46
N PHE A 71 -22.08 -5.78 -7.56
CA PHE A 71 -21.38 -4.90 -6.62
C PHE A 71 -20.75 -5.65 -5.45
N GLN A 72 -21.29 -6.80 -5.04
CA GLN A 72 -20.60 -7.67 -4.08
C GLN A 72 -19.24 -8.10 -4.63
N GLU A 73 -19.20 -8.57 -5.88
CA GLU A 73 -17.95 -8.92 -6.57
C GLU A 73 -17.02 -7.71 -6.73
N LYS A 74 -17.59 -6.53 -7.03
CA LYS A 74 -16.81 -5.29 -7.15
C LYS A 74 -16.16 -4.89 -5.82
N VAL A 75 -16.90 -4.97 -4.71
CA VAL A 75 -16.38 -4.69 -3.36
C VAL A 75 -15.32 -5.72 -2.97
N GLU A 76 -15.57 -7.00 -3.20
CA GLU A 76 -14.62 -8.08 -2.91
C GLU A 76 -13.31 -7.89 -3.68
N SER A 77 -13.39 -7.58 -4.98
CA SER A 77 -12.22 -7.28 -5.80
C SER A 77 -11.45 -6.06 -5.28
N LEU A 78 -12.16 -5.01 -4.85
CA LEU A 78 -11.53 -3.79 -4.33
C LEU A 78 -10.82 -4.04 -3.00
N GLU A 79 -11.43 -4.80 -2.10
CA GLU A 79 -10.81 -5.19 -0.83
C GLU A 79 -9.59 -6.10 -1.04
N GLN A 80 -9.67 -7.03 -2.00
CA GLN A 80 -8.52 -7.88 -2.34
C GLN A 80 -7.35 -7.07 -2.94
N GLU A 81 -7.63 -6.10 -3.81
CA GLU A 81 -6.62 -5.18 -4.34
C GLU A 81 -5.94 -4.41 -3.20
N ALA A 82 -6.72 -3.80 -2.30
CA ALA A 82 -6.21 -3.05 -1.17
C ALA A 82 -5.40 -3.93 -0.19
N ALA A 83 -5.80 -5.19 0.01
CA ALA A 83 -5.04 -6.15 0.80
C ALA A 83 -3.67 -6.46 0.17
N ASN A 84 -3.64 -6.69 -1.15
CA ASN A 84 -2.40 -6.96 -1.89
C ASN A 84 -1.46 -5.75 -1.88
N GLU A 85 -1.97 -4.54 -2.14
CA GLU A 85 -1.18 -3.31 -2.11
C GLU A 85 -0.60 -3.06 -0.69
N ARG A 86 -1.41 -3.30 0.36
CA ARG A 86 -0.96 -3.18 1.74
C ARG A 86 0.14 -4.19 2.07
N GLN A 87 -0.01 -5.42 1.61
CA GLN A 87 0.99 -6.47 1.83
C GLN A 87 2.32 -6.09 1.18
N GLN A 88 2.30 -5.69 -0.10
CA GLN A 88 3.50 -5.24 -0.81
C GLN A 88 4.20 -4.09 -0.09
N LEU A 89 3.42 -3.12 0.41
CA LEU A 89 3.95 -1.99 1.15
C LEU A 89 4.68 -2.42 2.44
N VAL A 90 4.07 -3.35 3.19
CA VAL A 90 4.65 -3.87 4.45
C VAL A 90 5.89 -4.73 4.18
N GLU A 91 5.86 -5.60 3.17
CA GLU A 91 7.00 -6.44 2.82
C GLU A 91 8.22 -5.60 2.40
N THR A 92 7.98 -4.55 1.61
CA THR A 92 9.04 -3.61 1.20
C THR A 92 9.64 -2.90 2.41
N HIS A 93 8.79 -2.43 3.33
CA HIS A 93 9.25 -1.78 4.56
C HIS A 93 10.11 -2.71 5.41
N MET A 94 9.64 -3.94 5.62
CA MET A 94 10.34 -4.95 6.42
C MET A 94 11.73 -5.25 5.85
N ALA A 95 11.83 -5.50 4.54
CA ALA A 95 13.10 -5.78 3.89
C ALA A 95 14.11 -4.62 4.07
N ARG A 96 13.65 -3.37 3.99
CA ARG A 96 14.50 -2.18 4.18
C ARG A 96 14.95 -2.02 5.62
N VAL A 97 14.03 -2.18 6.58
CA VAL A 97 14.36 -2.10 8.01
C VAL A 97 15.36 -3.19 8.39
N GLU A 98 15.16 -4.42 7.92
CA GLU A 98 16.09 -5.53 8.15
C GLU A 98 17.48 -5.23 7.60
N ALA A 99 17.58 -4.71 6.37
CA ALA A 99 18.85 -4.31 5.78
C ALA A 99 19.56 -3.23 6.62
N MET A 100 18.84 -2.17 7.01
CA MET A 100 19.39 -1.09 7.84
C MET A 100 19.88 -1.57 9.21
N LEU A 101 19.11 -2.47 9.86
CA LEU A 101 19.50 -3.05 11.15
C LEU A 101 20.74 -3.93 11.01
N ASN A 102 20.82 -4.73 9.94
CA ASN A 102 21.98 -5.56 9.65
C ASN A 102 23.24 -4.72 9.37
N ASP A 103 23.13 -3.65 8.61
CA ASP A 103 24.25 -2.74 8.34
C ASP A 103 24.72 -2.03 9.61
N ARG A 104 23.81 -1.51 10.44
CA ARG A 104 24.14 -0.89 11.72
C ARG A 104 24.83 -1.88 12.66
N ARG A 105 24.34 -3.12 12.71
CA ARG A 105 24.97 -4.20 13.49
C ARG A 105 26.39 -4.50 12.99
N ARG A 106 26.59 -4.60 11.68
CA ARG A 106 27.92 -4.84 11.08
C ARG A 106 28.89 -3.73 11.46
N LEU A 107 28.51 -2.47 11.26
CA LEU A 107 29.36 -1.31 11.58
C LEU A 107 29.72 -1.24 13.08
N ALA A 108 28.75 -1.50 13.96
CA ALA A 108 29.00 -1.52 15.40
C ALA A 108 29.99 -2.62 15.81
N LEU A 109 29.89 -3.81 15.19
CA LEU A 109 30.82 -4.91 15.42
C LEU A 109 32.22 -4.60 14.88
N GLU A 110 32.31 -4.04 13.68
CA GLU A 110 33.58 -3.61 13.08
C GLU A 110 34.30 -2.56 13.95
N ASN A 111 33.55 -1.56 14.43
CA ASN A 111 34.07 -0.54 15.35
C ASN A 111 34.54 -1.16 16.67
N TYR A 112 33.77 -2.09 17.23
CA TYR A 112 34.13 -2.79 18.47
C TYR A 112 35.41 -3.61 18.31
N ILE A 113 35.52 -4.40 17.23
CA ILE A 113 36.72 -5.20 16.93
C ILE A 113 37.93 -4.29 16.73
N THR A 114 37.77 -3.20 15.98
CA THR A 114 38.84 -2.23 15.73
C THR A 114 39.35 -1.63 17.04
N ALA A 115 38.44 -1.25 17.95
CA ALA A 115 38.80 -0.73 19.27
C ALA A 115 39.56 -1.76 20.12
N LEU A 116 39.14 -3.04 20.10
CA LEU A 116 39.84 -4.12 20.81
C LEU A 116 41.25 -4.39 20.28
N GLN A 117 41.50 -4.10 19.00
CA GLN A 117 42.79 -4.34 18.35
C GLN A 117 43.75 -3.15 18.43
N ALA A 118 43.28 -1.97 18.88
CA ALA A 118 44.13 -0.80 19.03
C ALA A 118 45.18 -1.01 20.15
N VAL A 119 46.38 -0.41 19.98
CA VAL A 119 47.49 -0.50 20.95
C VAL A 119 47.98 0.91 21.35
N PRO A 120 48.17 1.20 22.66
CA PRO A 120 47.64 0.42 23.77
C PRO A 120 46.11 0.55 23.80
N PRO A 121 45.40 -0.51 24.22
CA PRO A 121 43.94 -0.61 24.17
C PRO A 121 43.22 0.41 25.06
#